data_AF-A0A1I7J9D0-F1
#
_entry.id   AF-A0A1I7J9D0-F1
#
_cell.length_a   1.000
_cell.length_b   1.000
_cell.length_c   1.000
_cell.angle_alpha   90.00
_cell.angle_beta   90.00
_cell.angle_gamma   90.00
#
_symmetry.space_group_name_H-M   'P 1'
#
loop_
_entity.id
_entity.type
_entity.pdbx_description
1 polymer ?
#
loop_
_entity_poly.entity_id
_entity_poly.type
_entity_poly.pdbx_seq_one_letter_code
_entity_poly.pdbx_strand_id
1 'polypeptide(L)'
;MAKYDFDFKKKVVLAYLKGEGGKDYLAKKYSVASSHHILEWVNNYNMLGDEGLKRSRKKESYSFEKKLNIVHNESNSMGNPVLLFPSSLSCIRLYKWRLFHHISKFGWIITFSDSV
;
A
#
# COMPACT_ATOMS: atom_id res chain seq x y z
N MET A 1 3.69 -5.92 7.71
CA MET A 1 2.92 -7.13 8.12
C MET A 1 1.87 -6.71 9.14
N ALA A 2 0.76 -7.44 9.29
CA ALA A 2 -0.05 -7.27 10.49
C ALA A 2 0.68 -7.99 11.63
N LYS A 3 0.92 -7.31 12.77
CA LYS A 3 1.59 -7.90 13.93
C LYS A 3 0.66 -8.85 14.70
N TYR A 4 -0.64 -8.64 14.58
CA TYR A 4 -1.67 -9.38 15.29
C TYR A 4 -2.75 -9.85 14.31
N ASP A 5 -3.11 -11.13 14.41
CA ASP A 5 -4.17 -11.74 13.61
C ASP A 5 -5.57 -11.32 14.08
N PHE A 6 -6.55 -11.51 13.20
CA PHE A 6 -7.94 -11.17 13.47
C PHE A 6 -8.49 -11.90 14.70
N ASP A 7 -8.31 -13.22 14.77
CA ASP A 7 -8.82 -14.05 15.87
C ASP A 7 -8.21 -13.66 17.21
N PHE A 8 -6.92 -13.28 17.21
CA PHE A 8 -6.25 -12.78 18.39
C PHE A 8 -6.89 -11.47 18.88
N LYS A 9 -7.09 -10.49 18.00
CA LYS A 9 -7.74 -9.23 18.39
C LYS A 9 -9.15 -9.46 18.92
N LYS A 10 -9.93 -10.34 18.27
CA LYS A 10 -11.29 -10.69 18.69
C LYS A 10 -11.30 -11.29 20.09
N LYS A 11 -10.38 -12.21 20.39
CA LYS A 11 -10.22 -12.80 21.73
C LYS A 11 -9.95 -11.73 22.81
N VAL A 12 -9.07 -10.77 22.52
CA VAL A 12 -8.72 -9.69 23.46
C VAL A 12 -9.92 -8.76 23.70
N VAL A 13 -10.64 -8.38 22.66
CA VAL A 13 -11.84 -7.53 22.77
C VAL A 13 -12.93 -8.23 23.57
N LEU A 14 -13.19 -9.51 23.32
CA LEU A 14 -14.17 -10.27 24.10
C LEU A 14 -13.80 -10.39 25.57
N ALA A 15 -12.52 -10.56 25.90
CA ALA A 15 -12.05 -10.56 27.29
C ALA A 15 -12.26 -9.20 27.97
N TYR A 16 -12.06 -8.10 27.24
CA TYR A 16 -12.37 -6.75 27.72
C TYR A 16 -13.86 -6.56 28.00
N LEU A 17 -14.73 -6.98 27.07
CA LEU A 17 -16.19 -6.89 27.22
C LEU A 17 -16.75 -7.77 28.34
N LYS A 18 -16.13 -8.92 28.61
CA LYS A 18 -16.45 -9.78 29.76
C LYS A 18 -16.07 -9.17 31.11
N GLY A 19 -15.29 -8.09 31.12
CA GLY A 19 -14.81 -7.48 32.36
C GLY A 19 -13.69 -8.26 33.04
N GLU A 20 -12.89 -9.05 32.29
CA GLU A 20 -11.75 -9.81 32.86
C GLU A 20 -10.64 -8.89 33.42
N GLY A 21 -10.68 -7.59 33.11
CA GLY A 21 -9.78 -6.58 33.66
C GLY A 21 -9.66 -5.34 32.77
N GLY A 22 -8.89 -4.36 33.24
CA GLY A 22 -8.62 -3.13 32.48
C GLY A 22 -7.63 -3.32 31.33
N LYS A 23 -7.50 -2.29 30.49
CA LYS A 23 -6.59 -2.28 29.31
C LYS A 23 -5.14 -2.65 29.66
N ASP A 24 -4.62 -2.19 30.79
CA ASP A 24 -3.23 -2.42 31.17
C ASP A 24 -3.00 -3.84 31.70
N TYR A 25 -4.02 -4.43 32.32
CA TYR A 25 -4.01 -5.83 32.72
C TYR A 25 -4.03 -6.76 31.50
N LEU A 26 -4.93 -6.49 30.54
CA LEU A 26 -5.03 -7.28 29.31
C LEU A 26 -3.79 -7.14 28.43
N ALA A 27 -3.18 -5.96 28.38
CA ALA A 27 -1.91 -5.76 27.66
C ALA A 27 -0.79 -6.64 28.22
N LYS A 28 -0.70 -6.80 29.55
CA LYS A 28 0.26 -7.71 30.19
C LYS A 28 -0.10 -9.18 29.96
N LYS A 29 -1.38 -9.55 30.12
CA LYS A 29 -1.87 -10.93 29.96
C LYS A 29 -1.63 -11.49 28.55
N TYR A 30 -1.83 -10.66 27.53
CA TYR A 30 -1.71 -11.04 26.12
C TYR A 30 -0.41 -10.54 25.47
N SER A 31 0.53 -9.98 26.25
CA SER A 31 1.80 -9.41 25.77
C SER A 31 1.64 -8.42 24.61
N VAL A 32 0.60 -7.60 24.67
CA VAL A 32 0.36 -6.54 23.68
C VAL A 32 1.27 -5.36 24.01
N ALA A 33 2.04 -4.91 23.01
CA ALA A 33 3.05 -3.86 23.20
C ALA A 33 2.52 -2.52 23.74
N SER A 34 1.24 -2.21 23.50
CA SER A 34 0.62 -0.97 23.98
C SER A 34 -0.84 -1.24 24.35
N SER A 35 -1.25 -0.80 25.54
CA SER A 35 -2.64 -0.89 25.99
C SER A 35 -3.58 0.01 25.19
N HIS A 36 -3.06 1.00 24.47
CA HIS A 36 -3.83 1.83 23.54
C HIS A 36 -4.44 1.00 22.41
N HIS A 37 -3.72 0.00 21.87
CA HIS A 37 -4.25 -0.85 20.80
C HIS A 37 -5.51 -1.61 21.23
N ILE A 38 -5.61 -1.97 22.51
CA ILE A 38 -6.78 -2.66 23.05
C ILE A 38 -8.00 -1.74 23.01
N LEU A 39 -7.84 -0.48 23.44
CA LEU A 39 -8.91 0.52 23.37
C LEU A 39 -9.37 0.76 21.93
N GLU A 40 -8.41 0.88 21.00
CA GLU A 40 -8.72 1.09 19.58
C GLU A 40 -9.50 -0.11 18.99
N TRP A 41 -9.09 -1.35 19.32
CA TRP A 41 -9.81 -2.53 18.88
C TRP A 41 -11.22 -2.62 19.46
N VAL A 42 -11.39 -2.28 20.75
CA VAL A 42 -12.71 -2.25 21.40
C VAL A 42 -13.61 -1.18 20.76
N ASN A 43 -13.08 0.02 20.52
CA ASN A 43 -13.85 1.09 19.88
C ASN A 43 -14.26 0.72 18.45
N ASN A 44 -13.33 0.17 17.66
CA ASN A 44 -13.63 -0.29 16.31
C ASN A 44 -14.65 -1.43 16.30
N TYR A 45 -14.58 -2.32 17.29
CA TYR A 45 -15.56 -3.40 17.44
C TYR A 45 -16.94 -2.86 17.84
N ASN A 46 -17.03 -1.87 18.71
CA ASN A 46 -18.31 -1.25 19.07
C ASN A 46 -18.94 -0.50 17.90
N MET A 47 -18.14 0.09 17.00
CA MET A 47 -18.63 0.86 15.86
C MET A 47 -18.97 0.00 14.64
N LEU A 48 -18.15 -1.00 14.32
CA LEU A 48 -18.21 -1.77 13.06
C LEU A 48 -18.32 -3.29 13.28
N GLY A 49 -18.35 -3.75 14.54
CA GLY A 49 -18.34 -5.18 14.88
C GLY A 49 -17.06 -5.88 14.41
N ASP A 50 -17.22 -7.07 13.86
CA ASP A 50 -16.10 -7.87 13.35
C ASP A 50 -15.36 -7.20 12.19
N GLU A 51 -16.03 -6.40 11.36
CA GLU A 51 -15.38 -5.72 10.24
C GLU A 51 -14.36 -4.66 10.71
N GLY A 52 -14.57 -4.07 11.89
CA GLY A 52 -13.64 -3.10 12.49
C GLY A 52 -12.30 -3.69 12.94
N LEU A 53 -12.23 -5.01 13.14
CA LEU A 53 -11.00 -5.71 13.52
C LEU A 53 -10.19 -6.16 12.29
N LYS A 54 -10.87 -6.30 11.13
CA LYS A 54 -10.26 -6.68 9.86
C LYS A 54 -9.41 -5.56 9.31
N ARG A 55 -8.41 -5.94 8.53
CA ARG A 55 -7.51 -4.97 7.92
C ARG A 55 -8.18 -4.31 6.72
N SER A 56 -8.30 -2.98 6.76
CA SER A 56 -8.84 -2.20 5.63
C SER A 56 -8.02 -2.34 4.35
N ARG A 57 -6.68 -2.27 4.45
CA ARG A 57 -5.80 -2.46 3.28
C ARG A 57 -5.67 -3.94 2.89
N LYS A 58 -6.48 -4.36 1.92
CA LYS A 58 -6.18 -5.53 1.09
C LYS A 58 -4.95 -5.18 0.23
N LYS A 59 -3.88 -5.95 0.34
CA LYS A 59 -2.74 -5.83 -0.57
C LYS A 59 -3.17 -6.50 -1.86
N GLU A 60 -3.99 -5.83 -2.68
CA GLU A 60 -4.18 -6.28 -4.05
C GLU A 60 -2.81 -6.27 -4.71
N SER A 61 -2.29 -7.45 -5.02
CA SER A 61 -1.14 -7.56 -5.89
C SER A 61 -1.57 -6.95 -7.22
N TYR A 62 -0.92 -5.87 -7.61
CA TYR A 62 -1.14 -5.25 -8.91
C TYR A 62 -0.56 -6.21 -9.98
N SER A 63 -1.38 -7.19 -10.35
CA SER A 63 -1.00 -8.31 -11.20
C SER A 63 -0.57 -7.80 -12.57
N PHE A 64 0.32 -8.55 -13.22
CA PHE A 64 0.78 -8.22 -14.56
C PHE A 64 -0.38 -8.06 -15.55
N GLU A 65 -1.42 -8.90 -15.42
CA GLU A 65 -2.63 -8.82 -16.23
C GLU A 65 -3.42 -7.53 -16.00
N LYS A 66 -3.54 -7.06 -14.74
CA LYS A 66 -4.19 -5.78 -14.41
C LYS A 66 -3.41 -4.60 -15.02
N LYS A 67 -2.07 -4.68 -15.03
CA LYS A 67 -1.20 -3.70 -15.71
C LYS A 67 -1.40 -3.71 -17.22
N LEU A 68 -1.41 -4.88 -17.85
CA LEU A 68 -1.57 -5.02 -19.29
C LEU A 68 -2.94 -4.54 -19.77
N ASN A 69 -4.01 -4.85 -19.03
CA ASN A 69 -5.35 -4.44 -19.41
C ASN A 69 -5.52 -2.90 -19.37
N ILE A 70 -4.89 -2.22 -18.41
CA ILE A 70 -4.89 -0.75 -18.35
C ILE A 70 -4.16 -0.16 -19.56
N VAL A 71 -2.96 -0.65 -19.89
CA VAL A 71 -2.19 -0.18 -21.05
C VAL A 71 -2.90 -0.48 -22.37
N HIS A 72 -3.52 -1.65 -22.51
CA HIS A 72 -4.24 -2.06 -23.71
C HIS A 72 -5.51 -1.22 -23.92
N ASN A 73 -6.30 -0.99 -22.85
CA ASN A 73 -7.47 -0.13 -22.92
C ASN A 73 -7.12 1.34 -23.19
N GLU A 74 -6.01 1.85 -22.65
CA GLU A 74 -5.49 3.18 -22.96
C GLU A 74 -5.07 3.29 -24.45
N SER A 75 -4.53 2.23 -25.04
CA SER A 75 -4.09 2.21 -26.44
C SER A 75 -5.25 2.23 -27.45
N ASN A 76 -6.38 1.58 -27.12
CA ASN A 76 -7.57 1.55 -27.98
C ASN A 76 -8.42 2.82 -27.90
N SER A 77 -8.23 3.67 -26.89
CA SER A 77 -9.01 4.90 -26.70
C SER A 77 -8.29 6.18 -27.14
N MET A 78 -6.99 6.12 -27.48
CA MET A 78 -6.21 7.29 -27.90
C MET A 78 -6.17 7.44 -29.43
N GLY A 79 -7.26 7.97 -29.99
CA GLY A 79 -7.16 8.78 -31.19
C GLY A 79 -6.64 10.17 -30.80
N ASN A 80 -5.41 10.51 -31.20
CA ASN A 80 -4.74 11.83 -31.09
C ASN A 80 -3.90 12.09 -29.80
N PRO A 81 -2.58 12.40 -29.92
CA PRO A 81 -1.69 12.56 -28.78
C PRO A 81 -1.45 14.04 -28.44
N VAL A 82 -2.32 14.69 -27.66
CA VAL A 82 -2.01 15.98 -27.02
C VAL A 82 -2.62 16.02 -25.61
N LEU A 83 -1.73 16.05 -24.61
CA LEU A 83 -1.91 16.56 -23.25
C LEU A 83 -2.96 15.89 -22.34
N LEU A 84 -2.54 14.85 -21.61
CA LEU A 84 -3.01 14.68 -20.23
C LEU A 84 -1.84 14.26 -19.33
N PHE A 85 -1.43 15.18 -18.46
CA PHE A 85 -0.54 14.91 -17.33
C PHE A 85 -1.27 14.02 -16.31
N PRO A 86 -0.80 12.80 -16.02
CA PRO A 86 -1.39 11.98 -14.97
C PRO A 86 -0.90 12.46 -13.60
N SER A 87 -1.80 13.05 -12.82
CA SER A 87 -1.60 13.58 -11.46
C SER A 87 -1.49 12.50 -10.37
N SER A 88 -0.86 11.37 -10.67
CA SER A 88 -0.65 10.26 -9.72
C SER A 88 0.83 9.94 -9.60
N LEU A 89 1.36 10.04 -8.37
CA LEU A 89 2.75 9.72 -7.97
C LEU A 89 3.21 8.29 -8.36
N SER A 90 2.30 7.44 -8.83
CA SER A 90 2.59 6.10 -9.34
C SER A 90 3.24 6.12 -10.74
N CYS A 91 3.04 7.18 -11.52
CA CYS A 91 3.51 7.27 -12.91
C CYS A 91 4.99 7.66 -13.03
N ILE A 92 5.55 8.36 -12.04
CA ILE A 92 6.93 8.87 -12.09
C ILE A 92 7.96 7.72 -12.20
N ARG A 93 7.70 6.56 -11.57
CA ARG A 93 8.63 5.41 -11.65
C ARG A 93 8.60 4.65 -12.98
N LEU A 94 7.53 4.76 -13.78
CA LEU A 94 7.43 4.09 -15.08
C LEU A 94 8.03 4.94 -16.21
N TYR A 95 7.90 6.26 -16.15
CA TYR A 95 8.51 7.15 -17.13
C TYR A 95 10.06 7.16 -17.04
N LYS A 96 10.63 6.92 -15.85
CA LYS A 96 12.09 6.76 -15.71
C LYS A 96 12.63 5.47 -16.34
N TRP A 97 11.80 4.44 -16.51
CA TRP A 97 12.19 3.19 -17.18
C TRP A 97 12.20 3.35 -18.71
N ARG A 98 11.27 4.14 -19.26
CA ARG A 98 11.17 4.39 -20.71
C ARG A 98 12.20 5.39 -21.24
N LEU A 99 12.67 6.34 -20.43
CA LEU A 99 13.72 7.29 -20.84
C LEU A 99 15.13 6.66 -20.87
N PHE A 100 15.40 5.64 -20.05
CA PHE A 100 16.71 4.97 -20.04
C PHE A 100 16.90 4.00 -21.22
N HIS A 101 15.82 3.39 -21.72
CA HIS A 101 15.90 2.43 -22.83
C HIS A 101 15.99 3.08 -24.24
N HIS A 102 15.76 4.39 -24.35
CA HIS A 102 15.85 5.14 -25.62
C HIS A 102 17.20 5.86 -25.79
N ILE A 103 17.98 6.05 -24.72
CA ILE A 103 19.29 6.73 -24.77
C ILE A 103 20.41 5.75 -25.16
N SER A 104 20.25 4.44 -24.94
CA SER A 104 21.29 3.45 -25.26
C SER A 104 21.34 3.01 -26.73
N LYS A 105 20.46 3.55 -27.60
CA LYS A 105 20.43 3.25 -29.05
C LYS A 105 20.87 4.40 -29.96
N PHE A 106 21.18 5.57 -29.40
CA PHE A 106 21.79 6.67 -30.14
C PHE A 106 23.21 6.87 -29.65
N GLY A 107 24.14 6.16 -30.27
CA GLY A 107 25.56 6.46 -30.16
C GLY A 107 25.82 7.88 -30.65
N TRP A 108 26.45 8.69 -29.81
CA TRP A 108 27.09 9.93 -30.22
C TRP A 108 28.54 9.89 -29.75
N ILE A 109 29.40 9.71 -30.76
CA ILE A 109 30.79 10.12 -30.77
C ILE A 109 30.80 11.61 -30.42
N ILE A 110 31.41 11.98 -29.31
CA ILE A 110 31.86 13.36 -29.07
C ILE A 110 33.36 13.28 -28.86
N THR A 111 34.10 13.61 -29.92
CA THR A 111 35.53 13.89 -29.87
C THR A 111 35.75 15.08 -28.95
N PHE A 112 36.37 14.83 -27.79
CA PHE A 112 36.90 15.88 -26.93
C PHE A 112 38.21 16.36 -27.56
N SER A 113 38.18 17.52 -28.20
CA SER A 113 39.38 18.21 -28.68
C SER A 113 39.77 19.22 -27.61
N ASP A 114 40.80 18.90 -26.84
CA ASP A 114 41.46 19.84 -25.93
C ASP A 114 42.26 20.86 -26.75
N SER A 115 41.94 22.14 -26.59
CA SER A 115 42.79 23.26 -27.01
C SER A 115 43.40 23.92 -25.78
N VAL A 116 44.73 24.04 -25.83
CA VAL A 116 45.64 24.82 -24.99
C VAL A 116 45.27 26.31 -25.03
#